data_AF-A0AB72ZTG9-F1
#
_entry.id   AF-A0AB72ZTG9-F1
#
_cell.length_a   1.000
_cell.length_b   1.000
_cell.length_c   1.000
_cell.angle_alpha   90.00
_cell.angle_beta   90.00
_cell.angle_gamma   90.00
#
_symmetry.space_group_name_H-M   'P 1'
#
loop_
_entity.id
_entity.type
_entity.pdbx_description
1 polymer ?
#
loop_
_entity_poly.entity_id
_entity_poly.type
_entity_poly.pdbx_seq_one_letter_code
_entity_poly.pdbx_strand_id
1 'polypeptide(L)' 'MKNHLPFDTFLKSLKTSNRTLDFFTDWQKCLKNKNEISIALNHLNFLLGKDTKELKNCIKPFLKNTPKLLMF' A
#
# COMPACT_ATOMS: atom_id res chain seq x y z
N MET A 1 30.23 10.56 -0.13
CA MET A 1 30.38 9.99 -1.48
C MET A 1 29.01 10.00 -2.15
N LYS A 2 28.83 10.74 -3.25
CA LYS A 2 27.59 10.69 -4.04
C LYS A 2 27.64 9.40 -4.85
N ASN A 3 26.62 8.56 -4.73
CA ASN A 3 26.53 7.35 -5.52
C ASN A 3 26.17 7.77 -6.96
N HIS A 4 27.11 7.62 -7.89
CA HIS A 4 26.97 8.03 -9.29
C HIS A 4 26.34 6.94 -10.16
N LEU A 5 25.86 5.84 -9.56
CA LEU A 5 25.30 4.73 -10.32
C LEU A 5 23.93 5.13 -10.90
N PRO A 6 23.75 5.09 -12.23
CA PRO A 6 22.43 5.25 -12.83
C PRO A 6 21.48 4.15 -12.33
N PHE A 7 20.21 4.50 -12.11
CA PHE A 7 19.21 3.59 -11.57
C PHE A 7 19.06 2.29 -12.38
N ASP A 8 19.13 2.38 -13.71
CA ASP A 8 19.07 1.22 -14.60
C ASP A 8 20.27 0.28 -14.43
N THR A 9 21.45 0.82 -14.16
CA THR A 9 22.67 0.03 -13.88
C THR A 9 22.55 -0.67 -12.53
N PHE A 10 21.96 0.01 -11.53
CA PHE A 10 21.67 -0.59 -10.23
C PHE A 10 20.70 -1.77 -10.36
N LEU A 11 19.59 -1.61 -11.10
CA LEU A 11 18.62 -2.68 -11.29
C LEU A 11 19.23 -3.91 -11.98
N LYS A 12 20.12 -3.70 -12.97
CA LYS A 12 20.84 -4.80 -13.64
C LYS A 12 21.85 -5.51 -12.73
N SER A 13 22.32 -4.87 -11.67
CA SER A 13 23.26 -5.46 -10.70
C SER A 13 22.58 -6.39 -9.69
N LEU A 14 21.25 -6.31 -9.58
CA LEU A 14 20.49 -7.20 -8.70
C LEU A 14 20.55 -8.62 -9.25
N LYS A 15 21.10 -9.56 -8.46
CA LYS A 15 21.07 -10.98 -8.82
C LYS A 15 19.62 -11.43 -8.97
N THR A 16 19.32 -12.17 -10.03
CA THR A 16 18.08 -12.96 -10.15
C THR A 16 18.07 -14.00 -9.04
N SER A 17 17.49 -13.62 -7.91
CA SER A 17 17.20 -14.54 -6.83
C SER A 17 15.94 -15.31 -7.25
N ASN A 18 16.02 -16.64 -7.37
CA ASN A 18 14.88 -17.53 -7.59
C ASN A 18 13.88 -17.54 -6.41
N ARG A 19 13.91 -16.52 -5.55
CA ARG A 19 13.08 -16.41 -4.36
C ARG A 19 11.95 -15.45 -4.67
N THR A 20 10.74 -15.92 -4.44
CA THR A 20 9.54 -15.09 -4.54
C THR A 20 9.55 -14.02 -3.46
N LEU A 21 8.70 -13.01 -3.61
CA LEU A 21 8.58 -11.93 -2.64
C LEU A 21 8.21 -12.43 -1.22
N ASP A 22 7.57 -13.60 -1.13
CA ASP A 22 7.25 -14.31 0.12
C ASP A 22 8.50 -14.67 0.93
N PHE A 23 9.66 -14.78 0.30
CA PHE A 23 10.92 -15.02 1.00
C PHE A 23 11.36 -13.80 1.81
N PHE A 24 11.09 -12.59 1.31
CA PHE A 24 11.52 -11.34 1.92
C PHE A 24 10.45 -10.72 2.82
N THR A 25 9.19 -11.13 2.65
CA THR A 25 8.04 -10.53 3.29
C THR A 25 7.17 -11.59 3.95
N ASP A 26 6.94 -11.43 5.25
CA ASP A 26 5.92 -12.21 5.97
C ASP A 26 4.52 -11.66 5.64
N TRP A 27 3.92 -12.22 4.58
CA TRP A 27 2.59 -11.82 4.15
C TRP A 27 1.51 -12.14 5.16
N GLN A 28 1.65 -13.20 5.95
CA GLN A 28 0.66 -13.53 6.99
C GLN A 28 0.60 -12.42 8.02
N LYS A 29 1.76 -11.90 8.44
CA LYS A 29 1.84 -10.72 9.33
C LYS A 29 1.24 -9.48 8.67
N CYS A 30 1.55 -9.20 7.41
CA CYS A 30 0.98 -8.05 6.69
C CYS A 30 -0.56 -8.14 6.58
N LEU A 31 -1.09 -9.32 6.24
CA LEU A 31 -2.52 -9.56 6.11
C LEU A 31 -3.23 -9.45 7.45
N LYS A 32 -2.63 -9.98 8.54
CA LYS A 32 -3.17 -9.83 9.89
C LYS A 32 -3.30 -8.35 10.27
N ASN A 33 -2.24 -7.58 10.10
CA ASN A 33 -2.26 -6.15 10.43
C ASN A 33 -3.28 -5.38 9.58
N LYS A 34 -3.38 -5.69 8.29
CA LYS A 34 -4.40 -5.12 7.40
C LYS A 34 -5.81 -5.41 7.93
N ASN A 35 -6.08 -6.62 8.38
CA ASN A 35 -7.39 -7.01 8.89
C ASN A 35 -7.72 -6.28 10.20
N GLU A 36 -6.76 -6.20 11.14
CA GLU A 36 -6.92 -5.46 12.39
C GLU A 36 -7.23 -3.97 12.14
N ILE A 37 -6.49 -3.33 11.23
CA ILE A 37 -6.74 -1.94 10.81
C ILE A 37 -8.12 -1.82 10.17
N SER A 38 -8.53 -2.77 9.32
CA SER A 38 -9.85 -2.75 8.69
C SER A 38 -10.99 -2.85 9.70
N ILE A 39 -10.84 -3.65 10.76
CA ILE A 39 -11.82 -3.77 11.84
C ILE A 39 -11.91 -2.45 12.61
N ALA A 40 -10.77 -1.87 12.99
CA ALA A 40 -10.72 -0.59 13.69
C ALA A 40 -11.36 0.55 12.88
N LEU A 41 -11.11 0.60 11.57
CA LEU A 41 -11.73 1.58 10.67
C LEU A 41 -13.25 1.38 10.56
N ASN A 42 -13.73 0.14 10.50
CA ASN A 42 -15.16 -0.14 10.48
C ASN A 42 -15.85 0.28 11.79
N HIS A 43 -15.22 0.01 12.93
CA HIS A 43 -15.70 0.51 14.22
C HIS A 43 -15.74 2.04 14.26
N LEU A 44 -14.69 2.71 13.78
CA LEU A 44 -14.67 4.16 13.71
C LEU A 44 -15.79 4.71 12.82
N ASN A 45 -16.02 4.12 11.64
CA ASN A 45 -17.11 4.52 10.74
C ASN A 45 -18.48 4.37 11.41
N PHE A 46 -18.69 3.26 12.14
CA PHE A 46 -19.90 3.04 12.91
C PHE A 46 -20.11 4.11 13.99
N LEU A 47 -19.07 4.43 14.77
CA LEU A 47 -19.13 5.45 15.81
C LEU A 47 -19.41 6.85 15.25
N LEU A 48 -18.91 7.15 14.06
CA LEU A 48 -19.13 8.42 13.38
C LEU A 48 -20.47 8.49 12.63
N GLY A 49 -21.27 7.42 12.65
CA GLY A 49 -22.55 7.34 11.93
C GLY A 49 -22.39 7.39 10.41
N LYS A 50 -21.18 7.12 9.88
CA LYS A 50 -20.90 7.18 8.44
C LYS A 50 -21.26 5.87 7.77
N ASP A 51 -22.18 5.94 6.80
CA ASP A 51 -22.49 4.78 5.98
C ASP A 51 -21.40 4.51 4.92
N THR A 52 -21.29 3.24 4.53
CA THR A 52 -20.35 2.77 3.51
C THR A 52 -20.51 3.53 2.18
N LYS A 53 -21.72 3.99 1.82
CA LYS A 53 -21.96 4.82 0.63
C LYS A 53 -21.31 6.20 0.73
N GLU A 54 -21.37 6.83 1.90
CA GLU A 54 -20.76 8.14 2.12
C GLU A 54 -19.24 8.06 2.07
N LEU A 55 -18.65 6.99 2.60
CA LEU A 55 -17.22 6.75 2.52
C LEU A 55 -16.74 6.64 1.07
N LYS A 56 -17.45 5.86 0.24
CA LYS A 56 -17.16 5.74 -1.21
C LYS A 56 -17.25 7.08 -1.93
N ASN A 57 -18.18 7.95 -1.50
CA ASN A 57 -18.31 9.29 -2.06
C ASN A 57 -17.17 10.22 -1.63
N CYS A 58 -16.59 10.05 -0.44
CA CYS A 58 -15.40 10.80 0.00
C CYS A 58 -14.10 10.32 -0.68
N ILE A 59 -14.00 9.03 -1.03
CA ILE A 59 -12.80 8.47 -1.68
C ILE A 59 -12.62 9.01 -3.11
N LYS A 60 -13.70 9.22 -3.87
CA LYS A 60 -13.64 9.74 -5.24
C LYS A 60 -12.90 11.09 -5.36
N PRO A 61 -13.26 12.16 -4.62
CA PRO A 61 -12.55 13.42 -4.66
C PRO A 61 -11.15 13.32 -4.06
N PHE A 62 -10.93 12.48 -3.03
CA PHE A 62 -9.60 12.24 -2.48
C PHE A 62 -8.64 11.69 -3.54
N LEU A 63 -9.03 10.62 -4.26
CA LEU A 63 -8.23 10.02 -5.32
C LEU A 63 -8.00 10.99 -6.50
N LYS A 64 -9.00 11.79 -6.85
CA LYS A 64 -8.87 12.83 -7.89
C LYS A 64 -7.79 13.87 -7.54
N ASN A 65 -7.61 14.16 -6.24
CA ASN A 65 -6.63 15.12 -5.74
C ASN A 65 -5.26 14.50 -5.43
N THR A 66 -5.12 13.17 -5.49
CA THR A 66 -3.85 12.45 -5.28
C THR A 66 -3.50 11.54 -6.48
N PRO A 67 -3.20 12.10 -7.66
CA PRO A 67 -2.95 11.31 -8.88
C PRO A 67 -1.76 10.34 -8.78
N LYS A 68 -0.82 10.58 -7.87
CA LYS A 68 0.36 9.71 -7.65
C LYS A 68 0.03 8.31 -7.11
N LEU A 69 -1.14 8.12 -6.49
CA LEU A 69 -1.53 6.83 -5.90
C LEU A 69 -2.12 5.84 -6.94
N LEU A 70 -2.46 6.31 -8.14
CA LEU A 70 -3.00 5.50 -9.24
C LEU A 70 -1.93 4.98 -10.21
N MET A 71 -0.64 5.23 -9.93
CA MET A 71 0.47 4.89 -10.84
C MET A 71 1.20 3.58 -10.49
N PHE A 72 0.55 2.64 -9.80
CA PHE A 72 1.07 1.29 -9.56
C PHE A 72 0.22 0.24 -10.27
#